data_AF-A0A1A3ND34-F1
#
_entry.id   AF-A0A1A3ND34-F1
#
_cell.length_a   1.000
_cell.length_b   1.000
_cell.length_c   1.000
_cell.angle_alpha   90.00
_cell.angle_beta   90.00
_cell.angle_gamma   90.00
#
_symmetry.space_group_name_H-M   'P 1'
#
loop_
_entity.id
_entity.type
_entity.pdbx_description
1 polymer ?
#
loop_
_entity_poly.entity_id
_entity_poly.type
_entity_poly.pdbx_seq_one_letter_code
_entity_poly.pdbx_strand_id
1 'polypeptide(L)'
;MRSALLSRACEEESQVSVNIDDDLEFLGEQIEALKRLGQRDAVSDGEIYDFSIRWGTALAGRLPRLVHFSSLNMLDEVGQRKFESLCAELRALSAPISRFNLAQPEIRAAAT
;
A
#
# COMPACT_ATOMS: atom_id res chain seq x y z
N MET A 1 -51.96 -8.01 -22.66
CA MET A 1 -50.55 -7.82 -23.07
C MET A 1 -49.79 -7.13 -21.94
N ARG A 2 -49.31 -7.92 -20.95
CA ARG A 2 -48.35 -7.45 -19.95
C ARG A 2 -46.95 -7.77 -20.48
N SER A 3 -46.10 -6.77 -20.59
CA SER A 3 -44.67 -6.86 -20.24
C SER A 3 -44.04 -5.49 -20.47
N ALA A 4 -44.14 -4.66 -19.44
CA ALA A 4 -43.15 -3.63 -19.17
C ALA A 4 -41.91 -4.37 -18.64
N LEU A 5 -40.98 -4.72 -19.53
CA LEU A 5 -39.63 -5.13 -19.13
C LEU A 5 -38.79 -3.86 -19.02
N LEU A 6 -38.98 -3.19 -17.88
CA LEU A 6 -37.90 -2.55 -17.16
C LEU A 6 -36.86 -3.64 -16.85
N SER A 7 -35.88 -3.80 -17.72
CA SER A 7 -34.57 -4.26 -17.32
C SER A 7 -33.60 -3.39 -18.08
N ARG A 8 -33.34 -2.24 -17.45
CA ARG A 8 -32.08 -1.52 -17.48
C ARG A 8 -30.97 -2.54 -17.71
N ALA A 9 -30.60 -2.76 -18.97
CA ALA A 9 -29.42 -3.54 -19.28
C ALA A 9 -28.32 -2.77 -18.60
N CYS A 10 -27.76 -3.41 -17.55
CA CYS A 10 -26.72 -2.88 -16.72
C CYS A 10 -25.76 -2.14 -17.63
N GLU A 11 -25.70 -0.82 -17.46
CA GLU A 11 -24.50 -0.08 -17.78
C GLU A 11 -23.44 -0.81 -16.95
N GLU A 12 -22.73 -1.75 -17.59
CA GLU A 12 -21.38 -2.12 -17.21
C GLU A 12 -20.60 -0.82 -17.34
N GLU A 13 -20.77 0.05 -16.34
CA GLU A 13 -19.77 1.03 -16.00
C GLU A 13 -18.56 0.18 -15.65
N SER A 14 -17.75 -0.08 -16.67
CA SER A 14 -16.35 -0.44 -16.51
C SER A 14 -15.74 0.72 -15.75
N GLN A 15 -15.91 0.66 -14.43
CA GLN A 15 -15.35 1.59 -13.47
C GLN A 15 -13.86 1.48 -13.71
N VAL A 16 -13.27 2.48 -14.37
CA VAL A 16 -11.86 2.49 -14.72
C VAL A 16 -11.09 2.41 -13.41
N SER A 17 -10.64 1.20 -13.07
CA SER A 17 -9.90 0.93 -11.84
C SER A 17 -8.60 1.71 -11.88
N VAL A 18 -8.25 2.37 -10.79
CA VAL A 18 -7.02 3.15 -10.75
C VAL A 18 -5.84 2.19 -10.80
N ASN A 19 -4.91 2.41 -11.74
CA ASN A 19 -3.66 1.67 -11.75
C ASN A 19 -2.79 2.12 -10.56
N ILE A 20 -2.43 1.14 -9.72
CA ILE A 20 -1.62 1.30 -8.51
C ILE A 20 -0.34 0.46 -8.53
N ASP A 21 -0.05 -0.25 -9.63
CA ASP A 21 1.07 -1.20 -9.67
C ASP A 21 2.41 -0.51 -9.37
N ASP A 22 2.66 0.69 -9.90
CA ASP A 22 3.88 1.46 -9.62
C ASP A 22 4.04 1.83 -8.12
N ASP A 23 2.92 2.08 -7.42
CA ASP A 23 2.96 2.39 -5.99
C ASP A 23 3.23 1.14 -5.16
N LEU A 24 2.60 0.03 -5.54
CA LEU A 24 2.79 -1.27 -4.90
C LEU A 24 4.22 -1.77 -5.09
N GLU A 25 4.75 -1.68 -6.30
CA GLU A 25 6.12 -2.08 -6.62
C GLU A 25 7.12 -1.25 -5.81
N PHE A 26 7.00 0.08 -5.84
CA PHE A 26 7.93 0.95 -5.12
C PHE A 26 7.90 0.71 -3.60
N LEU A 27 6.72 0.56 -3.00
CA LEU A 27 6.60 0.25 -1.57
C LEU A 27 7.14 -1.14 -1.24
N GLY A 28 6.89 -2.14 -2.10
CA GLY A 28 7.46 -3.47 -1.99
C GLY A 28 9.00 -3.45 -1.99
N GLU A 29 9.60 -2.66 -2.87
CA GLU A 29 11.06 -2.47 -2.89
C GLU A 29 11.60 -1.88 -1.58
N GLN A 30 10.89 -0.90 -0.99
CA GLN A 30 11.31 -0.31 0.28
C GLN A 30 11.15 -1.29 1.44
N ILE A 31 10.09 -2.11 1.44
CA ILE A 31 9.89 -3.18 2.43
C ILE A 31 11.05 -4.19 2.34
N GLU A 32 11.37 -4.66 1.15
CA GLU A 32 12.46 -5.61 0.94
C GLU A 32 13.83 -5.01 1.30
N ALA A 33 14.04 -3.74 1.00
CA ALA A 33 15.23 -3.02 1.44
C ALA A 33 15.32 -2.95 2.97
N LEU A 34 14.22 -2.67 3.67
CA LEU A 34 14.19 -2.65 5.12
C LEU A 34 14.42 -4.03 5.75
N LYS A 35 13.83 -5.09 5.18
CA LYS A 35 14.07 -6.47 5.62
C LYS A 35 15.56 -6.81 5.52
N ARG A 36 16.20 -6.51 4.38
CA ARG A 36 17.64 -6.72 4.17
C ARG A 36 18.47 -5.89 5.14
N LEU A 37 18.09 -4.64 5.39
CA LEU A 37 18.79 -3.78 6.36
C LEU A 37 18.70 -4.36 7.78
N GLY A 38 17.52 -4.84 8.17
CA GLY A 38 17.25 -5.43 9.48
C GLY A 38 18.01 -6.74 9.74
N GLN A 39 18.39 -7.48 8.70
CA GLN A 39 19.20 -8.70 8.81
C GLN A 39 20.69 -8.44 9.01
N ARG A 40 21.16 -7.19 8.86
CA ARG A 40 22.58 -6.86 9.01
C ARG A 40 22.92 -6.61 10.48
N ASP A 41 24.05 -7.16 10.91
CA ASP A 41 24.58 -6.95 12.26
C ASP A 41 25.05 -5.50 12.45
N ALA A 42 25.71 -4.94 11.43
CA ALA A 42 26.19 -3.57 11.40
C ALA A 42 25.61 -2.79 10.22
N VAL A 43 25.05 -1.62 10.55
CA VAL A 43 24.52 -0.63 9.60
C VAL A 43 25.01 0.73 10.07
N SER A 44 25.59 1.52 9.17
CA SER A 44 26.06 2.86 9.51
C SER A 44 24.91 3.86 9.62
N ASP A 45 25.11 4.92 10.42
CA ASP A 45 24.12 6.00 10.56
C ASP A 45 23.80 6.68 9.21
N GLY A 46 24.78 6.78 8.31
CA GLY A 46 24.59 7.30 6.96
C GLY A 46 23.64 6.44 6.12
N GLU A 47 23.79 5.11 6.19
CA GLU A 47 22.88 4.19 5.50
C GLU A 47 21.46 4.24 6.08
N ILE A 48 21.33 4.37 7.41
CA ILE A 48 20.04 4.53 8.08
C ILE A 48 19.39 5.85 7.64
N TYR A 49 20.15 6.94 7.60
CA TYR A 49 19.68 8.25 7.18
C TYR A 49 19.18 8.25 5.73
N ASP A 50 19.97 7.73 4.80
CA ASP A 50 19.60 7.63 3.38
C ASP A 50 18.36 6.74 3.17
N PHE A 51 18.23 5.68 3.96
CA PHE A 51 17.01 4.86 3.95
C PHE A 51 15.81 5.63 4.52
N SER A 52 15.99 6.33 5.64
CA SER A 52 14.92 7.07 6.32
C SER A 52 14.27 8.13 5.43
N ILE A 53 15.05 8.82 4.58
CA ILE A 53 14.53 9.82 3.63
C ILE A 53 13.59 9.17 2.62
N ARG A 54 14.05 8.06 2.00
CA ARG A 54 13.27 7.33 1.00
C ARG A 54 12.03 6.70 1.62
N TRP A 55 12.19 6.10 2.78
CA TRP A 55 11.10 5.51 3.57
C TRP A 55 10.03 6.56 3.91
N GLY A 56 10.42 7.69 4.48
CA GLY A 56 9.50 8.79 4.80
C GLY A 56 8.78 9.33 3.56
N THR A 57 9.49 9.48 2.44
CA THR A 57 8.88 9.90 1.16
C THR A 57 7.84 8.89 0.68
N ALA A 58 8.13 7.58 0.78
CA ALA A 58 7.20 6.53 0.42
C ALA A 58 5.93 6.57 1.28
N LEU A 59 6.11 6.74 2.60
CA LEU A 59 5.01 6.78 3.58
C LEU A 59 4.19 8.07 3.55
N ALA A 60 4.76 9.18 3.12
CA ALA A 60 4.04 10.45 2.99
C ALA A 60 3.33 10.62 1.63
N GLY A 61 3.82 9.94 0.58
CA GLY A 61 3.28 10.07 -0.77
C GLY A 61 2.46 8.87 -1.22
N ARG A 62 3.12 7.74 -1.45
CA ARG A 62 2.52 6.58 -2.12
C ARG A 62 1.58 5.80 -1.22
N LEU A 63 1.96 5.55 0.04
CA LEU A 63 1.10 4.80 0.96
C LEU A 63 -0.26 5.50 1.21
N PRO A 64 -0.33 6.82 1.48
CA PRO A 64 -1.60 7.53 1.65
C PRO A 64 -2.48 7.50 0.39
N ARG A 65 -1.85 7.55 -0.80
CA ARG A 65 -2.56 7.42 -2.09
C ARG A 65 -3.23 6.04 -2.22
N LEU A 66 -2.53 4.96 -1.87
CA LEU A 66 -3.10 3.61 -1.87
C LEU A 66 -4.24 3.46 -0.84
N VAL A 67 -4.03 3.95 0.38
CA VAL A 67 -5.06 3.97 1.43
C VAL A 67 -6.30 4.72 0.94
N HIS A 68 -6.12 5.85 0.25
CA HIS A 68 -7.21 6.63 -0.31
C HIS A 68 -8.03 5.84 -1.33
N PHE A 69 -7.40 5.22 -2.33
CA PHE A 69 -8.14 4.45 -3.34
C PHE A 69 -8.82 3.20 -2.78
N SER A 70 -8.17 2.50 -1.86
CA SER A 70 -8.80 1.38 -1.16
C SER A 70 -10.03 1.83 -0.38
N SER A 71 -9.95 2.97 0.34
CA SER A 71 -11.09 3.50 1.11
C SER A 71 -12.28 3.94 0.24
N LEU A 72 -12.05 4.23 -1.04
CA LEU A 72 -13.08 4.60 -2.00
C LEU A 72 -13.57 3.42 -2.86
N ASN A 73 -13.13 2.19 -2.58
CA ASN A 73 -13.40 0.99 -3.39
C ASN A 73 -13.04 1.21 -4.88
N MET A 74 -11.94 1.91 -5.14
CA MET A 74 -11.44 2.20 -6.49
C MET A 74 -10.41 1.19 -6.99
N LEU A 75 -10.05 0.22 -6.15
CA LEU A 75 -9.18 -0.89 -6.50
C LEU A 75 -10.03 -2.07 -6.98
N ASP A 76 -9.59 -2.74 -8.04
CA ASP A 76 -10.17 -4.02 -8.42
C ASP A 76 -9.82 -5.11 -7.38
N GLU A 77 -10.44 -6.28 -7.50
CA GLU A 77 -10.27 -7.36 -6.52
C GLU A 77 -8.82 -7.86 -6.41
N VAL A 78 -8.04 -7.75 -7.50
CA VAL A 78 -6.62 -8.09 -7.51
C VAL A 78 -5.81 -7.01 -6.79
N GLY A 79 -6.03 -5.73 -7.12
CA GLY A 79 -5.37 -4.58 -6.51
C GLY A 79 -5.65 -4.48 -5.01
N GLN A 80 -6.90 -4.73 -4.60
CA GLN A 80 -7.27 -4.75 -3.18
C GLN A 80 -6.51 -5.84 -2.41
N ARG A 81 -6.44 -7.07 -2.94
CA ARG A 81 -5.66 -8.16 -2.31
C ARG A 81 -4.17 -7.85 -2.23
N LYS A 82 -3.58 -7.28 -3.29
CA LYS A 82 -2.17 -6.85 -3.28
C LYS A 82 -1.93 -5.78 -2.21
N PHE A 83 -2.82 -4.79 -2.10
CA PHE A 83 -2.71 -3.73 -1.10
C PHE A 83 -2.85 -4.27 0.34
N GLU A 84 -3.76 -5.21 0.59
CA GLU A 84 -3.90 -5.86 1.89
C GLU A 84 -2.65 -6.67 2.28
N SER A 85 -2.06 -7.40 1.33
CA SER A 85 -0.79 -8.09 1.51
C SER A 85 0.33 -7.12 1.87
N LEU A 86 0.46 -6.02 1.12
CA LEU A 86 1.43 -4.96 1.41
C LEU A 86 1.25 -4.39 2.83
N CYS A 87 0.01 -4.14 3.24
CA CYS A 87 -0.30 -3.66 4.59
C CYS A 87 0.09 -4.68 5.67
N ALA A 88 -0.11 -5.96 5.44
CA ALA A 88 0.34 -7.01 6.36
C ALA A 88 1.86 -7.02 6.50
N GLU A 89 2.59 -6.89 5.38
CA GLU A 89 4.06 -6.81 5.39
C GLU A 89 4.57 -5.56 6.12
N LEU A 90 3.98 -4.39 5.87
CA LEU A 90 4.32 -3.15 6.58
C LEU A 90 4.15 -3.29 8.10
N ARG A 91 3.07 -3.93 8.56
CA ARG A 91 2.85 -4.19 10.00
C ARG A 91 3.91 -5.14 10.59
N ALA A 92 4.36 -6.12 9.81
CA ALA A 92 5.40 -7.06 10.23
C ALA A 92 6.79 -6.41 10.41
N LEU A 93 7.00 -5.20 9.87
CA LEU A 93 8.27 -4.47 9.97
C LEU A 93 8.43 -3.65 11.26
N SER A 94 7.52 -3.76 12.23
CA SER A 94 7.56 -2.99 13.48
C SER A 94 8.91 -3.06 14.21
N ALA A 95 9.53 -4.24 14.25
CA ALA A 95 10.82 -4.45 14.89
C ALA A 95 11.98 -3.71 14.19
N PRO A 96 12.26 -3.91 12.88
CA PRO A 96 13.30 -3.14 12.20
C PRO A 96 13.01 -1.63 12.13
N ILE A 97 11.75 -1.21 12.00
CA ILE A 97 11.37 0.22 12.06
C ILE A 97 11.77 0.82 13.40
N SER A 98 11.49 0.12 14.51
CA SER A 98 11.87 0.58 15.85
C SER A 98 13.38 0.56 16.05
N ARG A 99 14.07 -0.50 15.59
CA ARG A 99 15.54 -0.64 15.70
C ARG A 99 16.28 0.54 15.04
N PHE A 100 15.78 1.00 13.90
CA PHE A 100 16.39 2.08 13.12
C PHE A 100 15.72 3.45 13.33
N ASN A 101 14.77 3.56 14.26
CA ASN A 101 14.01 4.77 14.55
C ASN A 101 13.39 5.44 13.30
N LEU A 102 12.77 4.62 12.45
CA LEU A 102 12.14 5.07 11.21
C LEU A 102 10.68 5.51 11.43
N ALA A 103 10.14 6.28 10.49
CA ALA A 103 8.73 6.66 10.49
C ALA A 103 7.81 5.42 10.44
N GLN A 104 6.71 5.46 11.20
CA GLN A 104 5.74 4.37 11.25
C GLN A 104 4.74 4.47 10.08
N PRO A 105 4.39 3.35 9.40
CA PRO A 105 3.35 3.35 8.38
C PRO A 105 1.96 3.63 8.96
N GLU A 106 1.29 4.67 8.46
CA GLU A 106 -0.09 4.96 8.82
C GLU A 106 -1.07 4.21 7.91
N ILE A 107 -1.39 2.98 8.31
CA ILE A 107 -2.39 2.17 7.62
C ILE A 107 -3.71 2.35 8.36
N ARG A 108 -4.59 3.22 7.86
CA ARG A 108 -5.95 3.30 8.41
C ARG A 108 -6.63 1.95 8.22
N ALA A 109 -7.10 1.34 9.31
CA ALA A 109 -7.96 0.17 9.20
C ALA A 109 -9.22 0.57 8.43
N ALA A 110 -9.54 -0.14 7.35
CA ALA A 110 -10.87 -0.05 6.76
C ALA A 110 -11.85 -0.34 7.89
N ALA A 111 -12.80 0.57 8.12
CA ALA A 111 -13.85 0.37 9.11
C ALA A 111 -14.54 -0.96 8.77
N THR A 112 -14.46 -1.92 9.70
CA THR A 112 -15.14 -3.21 9.62
C THR A 112 -16.64 -3.02 9.70
#